data_AF-A0A087WNQ8-F1
#
_entry.id   AF-A0A087WNQ8-F1
#
_cell.length_a   1.000
_cell.length_b   1.000
_cell.length_c   1.000
_cell.angle_alpha   90.00
_cell.angle_beta   90.00
_cell.angle_gamma   90.00
#
_symmetry.space_group_name_H-M   'P 1'
#
loop_
_entity.id
_entity.type
_entity.pdbx_description
1 polymer ?
#
loop_
_entity_poly.entity_id
_entity_poly.type
_entity_poly.pdbx_seq_one_letter_code
_entity_poly.pdbx_strand_id
1 'polypeptide(L)'
;MMLEFFGIKLIDKTGNVARAGNWQERFQHLNESQHNYLRITRILKSLGELGYESFKSPLVKFILHEALVENTIPNIKQSALEYFVYTIRDRR
;
A
#
# COMPACT_ATOMS: atom_id res chain seq x y z
N MET A 1 -12.61 6.87 -0.18
CA MET A 1 -11.83 7.04 -1.44
C MET A 1 -10.84 5.89 -1.63
N MET A 2 -10.33 5.63 -2.84
CA MET A 2 -9.65 4.38 -3.28
C MET A 2 -8.78 3.61 -2.25
N LEU A 3 -8.05 4.29 -1.35
CA LEU A 3 -7.26 3.63 -0.30
C LEU A 3 -8.10 3.03 0.85
N GLU A 4 -9.24 3.65 1.21
CA GLU A 4 -10.11 3.14 2.29
C GLU A 4 -10.75 1.81 1.93
N PHE A 5 -10.89 1.52 0.63
CA PHE A 5 -11.28 0.20 0.14
C PHE A 5 -10.32 -0.89 0.63
N PHE A 6 -9.04 -0.57 0.82
CA PHE A 6 -8.01 -1.47 1.35
C PHE A 6 -7.79 -1.30 2.86
N GLY A 7 -8.61 -0.50 3.57
CA GLY A 7 -8.42 -0.23 5.00
C GLY A 7 -7.34 0.81 5.29
N ILE A 8 -6.96 1.63 4.31
CA ILE A 8 -5.90 2.63 4.41
C ILE A 8 -6.50 4.02 4.18
N LYS A 9 -6.05 5.04 4.91
CA LYS A 9 -6.45 6.44 4.67
C LYS A 9 -5.24 7.33 4.48
N LEU A 10 -5.37 8.33 3.62
CA LEU A 10 -4.40 9.41 3.47
C LEU A 10 -4.54 10.37 4.66
N ILE A 11 -3.42 10.77 5.27
CA ILE A 11 -3.44 11.68 6.44
C ILE A 11 -3.05 13.12 6.07
N ASP A 12 -2.26 13.31 5.01
CA ASP A 12 -1.81 14.64 4.59
C ASP A 12 -1.51 14.72 3.08
N LYS A 13 -1.12 15.92 2.63
CA LYS A 13 -0.80 16.20 1.22
C LYS A 13 0.58 15.71 0.79
N THR A 14 1.39 15.17 1.70
CA THR A 14 2.72 14.64 1.40
C THR A 14 2.70 13.15 1.08
N GLY A 15 1.53 12.50 1.23
CA GLY A 15 1.34 11.11 0.89
C GLY A 15 1.35 10.16 2.07
N ASN A 16 1.48 10.66 3.30
CA ASN A 16 1.46 9.81 4.48
C ASN A 16 0.11 9.11 4.61
N VAL A 17 0.13 7.88 5.14
CA VAL A 17 -1.05 7.04 5.29
C VAL A 17 -1.13 6.41 6.68
N ALA A 18 -2.34 6.02 7.08
CA ALA A 18 -2.61 5.30 8.31
C ALA A 18 -3.72 4.27 8.10
N ARG A 19 -3.95 3.41 9.11
CA ARG A 19 -5.12 2.53 9.17
C ARG A 19 -6.43 3.37 9.11
N ALA A 20 -7.36 2.98 8.24
CA ALA A 20 -8.70 3.54 8.20
C ALA A 20 -9.55 3.01 9.37
N GLY A 21 -10.74 3.57 9.62
CA GLY A 21 -11.60 3.14 10.74
C GLY A 21 -12.09 1.69 10.62
N ASN A 22 -12.12 1.13 9.41
CA ASN A 22 -12.56 -0.22 9.09
C ASN A 22 -11.40 -1.16 8.72
N TRP A 23 -10.17 -0.86 9.15
CA TRP A 23 -8.98 -1.55 8.66
C TRP A 23 -8.98 -3.06 8.93
N GLN A 24 -9.54 -3.51 10.05
CA GLN A 24 -9.52 -4.93 10.44
C GLN A 24 -10.20 -5.80 9.40
N GLU A 25 -11.46 -5.47 9.06
CA GLU A 25 -12.24 -6.18 8.03
C GLU A 25 -11.55 -6.09 6.67
N ARG A 26 -11.02 -4.91 6.32
CA ARG A 26 -10.38 -4.71 5.02
C ARG A 26 -9.04 -5.43 4.88
N PHE A 27 -8.25 -5.54 5.94
CA PHE A 27 -6.99 -6.27 5.92
C PHE A 27 -7.22 -7.77 5.87
N GLN A 28 -8.26 -8.28 6.55
CA GLN A 28 -8.68 -9.66 6.38
C GLN A 28 -9.04 -9.95 4.91
N HIS A 29 -9.91 -9.13 4.31
CA HIS A 29 -10.24 -9.27 2.90
C HIS A 29 -9.00 -9.14 1.98
N LEU A 30 -8.05 -8.28 2.34
CA LEU A 30 -6.81 -8.11 1.58
C LEU A 30 -5.95 -9.39 1.60
N ASN A 31 -5.87 -10.09 2.73
CA ASN A 31 -5.16 -11.37 2.84
C ASN A 31 -5.78 -12.49 1.98
N GLU A 32 -7.10 -12.45 1.79
CA GLU A 32 -7.86 -13.48 1.07
C GLU A 32 -7.95 -13.18 -0.45
N SER A 33 -7.86 -11.91 -0.84
CA SER A 33 -8.12 -11.44 -2.21
C SER A 33 -6.86 -10.96 -2.94
N GLN A 34 -6.03 -11.89 -3.40
CA GLN A 34 -4.72 -11.59 -4.03
C GLN A 34 -4.79 -10.67 -5.27
N HIS A 35 -5.91 -10.64 -5.99
CA HIS A 35 -6.08 -9.73 -7.13
C HIS A 35 -5.99 -8.24 -6.73
N ASN A 36 -6.24 -7.93 -5.45
CA ASN A 36 -6.06 -6.58 -4.91
C ASN A 36 -4.58 -6.15 -4.91
N TYR A 37 -3.64 -7.09 -4.86
CA TYR A 37 -2.21 -6.76 -4.94
C TYR A 37 -1.87 -6.18 -6.31
N LEU A 38 -2.44 -6.74 -7.37
CA LEU A 38 -2.31 -6.19 -8.73
C LEU A 38 -2.99 -4.82 -8.86
N ARG A 39 -4.07 -4.55 -8.10
CA ARG A 39 -4.70 -3.22 -8.06
C ARG A 39 -3.80 -2.21 -7.37
N ILE A 40 -3.16 -2.59 -6.26
CA ILE A 40 -2.17 -1.76 -5.56
C ILE A 40 -0.96 -1.48 -6.47
N THR A 41 -0.45 -2.45 -7.22
CA THR A 41 0.61 -2.22 -8.20
C THR A 41 0.22 -1.16 -9.23
N ARG A 42 -1.02 -1.20 -9.74
CA ARG A 42 -1.51 -0.19 -10.71
C ARG A 42 -1.59 1.20 -10.08
N ILE A 43 -2.07 1.30 -8.83
CA ILE A 43 -2.07 2.56 -8.08
C ILE A 43 -0.65 3.12 -7.98
N LEU A 44 0.31 2.29 -7.55
CA LEU A 44 1.71 2.70 -7.43
C LEU A 44 2.30 3.16 -8.77
N LYS A 45 2.02 2.47 -9.88
CA LYS A 45 2.47 2.92 -11.21
C LYS A 45 1.86 4.26 -11.60
N SER A 46 0.53 4.39 -11.49
CA SER A 46 -0.17 5.62 -11.85
C SER A 46 0.24 6.82 -10.99
N LEU A 47 0.55 6.63 -9.71
CA LEU A 47 1.11 7.69 -8.88
C LEU A 47 2.41 8.26 -9.48
N GLY A 48 3.26 7.41 -10.08
CA GLY A 48 4.48 7.88 -10.74
C GLY A 48 4.23 8.57 -12.08
N GLU A 49 3.32 8.02 -12.88
CA GLU A 49 2.94 8.57 -14.18
C GLU A 49 2.27 9.94 -14.06
N LEU A 50 1.53 10.17 -12.98
CA LEU A 50 0.80 11.40 -12.71
C LEU A 50 1.59 12.44 -11.89
N GLY A 51 2.87 12.20 -11.58
CA GLY A 51 3.72 13.14 -10.85
C GLY A 51 3.57 13.12 -9.32
N TYR A 52 2.85 12.14 -8.76
CA TYR A 52 2.69 11.94 -7.31
C TYR A 52 3.71 10.96 -6.72
N GLU A 53 4.98 11.05 -7.14
CA GLU A 53 6.05 10.13 -6.70
C GLU A 53 6.21 10.10 -5.16
N SER A 54 6.05 11.23 -4.49
CA SER A 54 6.16 11.34 -3.02
C SER A 54 5.15 10.47 -2.26
N PHE A 55 4.04 10.06 -2.89
CA PHE A 55 3.00 9.25 -2.27
C PHE A 55 3.33 7.76 -2.23
N LYS A 56 4.25 7.30 -3.11
CA LYS A 56 4.55 5.87 -3.20
C LYS A 56 5.32 5.37 -1.98
N SER A 57 6.38 6.09 -1.58
CA SER A 57 7.27 5.63 -0.50
C SER A 57 6.52 5.47 0.84
N PRO A 58 5.68 6.43 1.29
CA PRO A 58 4.87 6.24 2.49
C PRO A 58 3.90 5.07 2.40
N LEU A 59 3.24 4.87 1.25
CA LEU A 59 2.30 3.76 1.05
C LEU A 59 3.00 2.40 1.10
N VAL A 60 4.13 2.25 0.38
CA VAL A 60 4.90 1.00 0.38
C VAL A 60 5.47 0.71 1.76
N LYS A 61 6.01 1.73 2.45
CA LYS A 61 6.51 1.60 3.83
C LYS A 61 5.42 1.14 4.78
N PHE A 62 4.22 1.71 4.68
CA PHE A 62 3.07 1.30 5.48
C PHE A 62 2.70 -0.17 5.24
N ILE A 63 2.57 -0.58 3.97
CA ILE A 63 2.25 -1.98 3.61
C ILE A 63 3.30 -2.94 4.16
N LEU A 64 4.60 -2.61 4.03
CA LEU A 64 5.68 -3.44 4.57
C LEU A 64 5.64 -3.51 6.09
N HIS A 65 5.35 -2.42 6.79
CA HIS A 65 5.19 -2.42 8.25
C HIS A 65 4.04 -3.33 8.69
N GLU A 66 2.88 -3.20 8.07
CA GLU A 66 1.71 -4.05 8.35
C GLU A 66 1.98 -5.54 8.04
N ALA A 67 2.73 -5.82 6.98
CA ALA A 67 3.05 -7.19 6.57
C ALA A 67 4.13 -7.83 7.46
N LEU A 68 5.21 -7.10 7.78
CA LEU A 68 6.43 -7.64 8.38
C LEU A 68 6.53 -7.43 9.89
N VAL A 69 6.03 -6.31 10.41
CA VAL A 69 6.14 -5.95 11.84
C VAL A 69 4.86 -6.32 12.57
N GLU A 70 3.72 -5.80 12.08
CA GLU A 70 2.41 -6.02 12.72
C GLU A 70 1.80 -7.39 12.35
N ASN A 71 2.27 -7.98 11.24
CA ASN A 71 1.79 -9.25 10.70
C ASN A 71 0.26 -9.29 10.49
N THR A 72 -0.36 -8.16 10.13
CA THR A 72 -1.80 -8.01 9.88
C THR A 72 -2.19 -8.36 8.44
N ILE A 73 -1.26 -8.16 7.48
CA ILE A 73 -1.43 -8.52 6.07
C ILE A 73 -0.30 -9.42 5.53
N PRO A 74 -0.01 -10.57 6.17
CA PRO A 74 1.18 -11.36 5.85
C PRO A 74 1.21 -11.89 4.41
N ASN A 75 0.06 -12.08 3.77
CA ASN A 75 -0.02 -12.68 2.43
C ASN A 75 0.43 -11.73 1.31
N ILE A 76 0.60 -10.44 1.59
CA ILE A 76 1.05 -9.45 0.60
C ILE A 76 2.58 -9.38 0.48
N LYS A 77 3.33 -10.02 1.40
CA LYS A 77 4.80 -9.91 1.52
C LYS A 77 5.52 -10.10 0.18
N GLN A 78 5.16 -11.14 -0.56
CA GLN A 78 5.78 -11.43 -1.85
C GLN A 78 5.57 -10.29 -2.85
N SER A 79 4.32 -9.82 -3.01
CA SER A 79 4.01 -8.72 -3.90
C SER A 79 4.68 -7.40 -3.47
N ALA A 80 4.79 -7.16 -2.17
CA ALA A 80 5.47 -6.00 -1.63
C ALA A 80 6.95 -5.99 -2.00
N LEU A 81 7.66 -7.12 -1.84
CA LEU A 81 9.08 -7.25 -2.15
C LEU A 81 9.36 -7.27 -3.65
N GLU A 82 8.58 -8.01 -4.44
CA GLU A 82 8.86 -8.23 -5.85
C GLU A 82 8.33 -7.13 -6.77
N TYR A 83 7.28 -6.40 -6.36
CA TYR A 83 6.64 -5.42 -7.22
C TYR A 83 6.61 -4.03 -6.59
N PHE A 84 6.14 -3.90 -5.35
CA PHE A 84 5.85 -2.57 -4.79
C PHE A 84 7.12 -1.76 -4.53
N VAL A 85 8.15 -2.37 -3.92
CA VAL A 85 9.44 -1.71 -3.67
C VAL A 85 10.09 -1.21 -4.96
N TYR A 86 9.97 -1.96 -6.06
CA TYR A 86 10.53 -1.58 -7.36
C TYR A 86 9.81 -0.42 -8.04
N THR A 87 8.63 0.00 -7.55
CA THR A 87 7.95 1.20 -8.06
C THR A 87 8.54 2.50 -7.52
N ILE A 88 9.39 2.43 -6.49
CA ILE A 88 10.08 3.57 -5.88
C ILE A 88 11.34 3.89 -6.69
N ARG A 89 11.38 5.09 -7.28
CA ARG A 89 12.50 5.55 -8.13
C ARG A 89 13.63 6.18 -7.33
N ASP A 90 13.32 6.83 -6.21
CA ASP A 90 14.32 7.47 -5.35
C ASP A 90 14.63 6.57 -4.15
N ARG A 91 15.83 5.95 -4.17
CA ARG A 91 16.33 5.07 -3.10
C ARG A 91 17.22 5.82 -2.09
N ARG A 92 17.18 7.15 -2.09
CA ARG A 92 17.97 7.98 -1.17
C ARG A 92 17.47 7.89 0.27
#